data_AF-G0PEB5-F1
#
_entry.id   AF-G0PEB5-F1
#
_cell.length_a   1.000
_cell.length_b   1.000
_cell.length_c   1.000
_cell.angle_alpha   90.00
_cell.angle_beta   90.00
_cell.angle_gamma   90.00
#
_symmetry.space_group_name_H-M   'P 1'
#
loop_
_entity.id
_entity.type
_entity.pdbx_description
1 polymer ?
#
loop_
_entity_poly.entity_id
_entity_poly.type
_entity_poly.pdbx_seq_one_letter_code
_entity_poly.pdbx_strand_id
1 'polypeptide(L)'
;MLQHVFLASLSFLLVCSYPYTMIVTYGKPSNYTGYNRVLNVLSWEKCVMHCYNLPFCLFAYSPSSTPLECYSFYAKHMLFEVEKTTSANNLLVAFKVVDDKGYCPVGDNAPTFGGAPNYGSVSLGKSNTSYVITPEPGPSWKIRYNATLACQYDWGMFTRPTTKWCIRVFGNAWSESYTQEAALAFCKTQNATLTGLDSIEERDFVAKVALIRITSYNRFAGFWVSGIRKPECYFDGWENIPYCTGANPQQFNHTDNYLTSYSGYTWDPSQPDRSGNCVQMWIRDPALNPDHDYPHGNSDDYDCSTLNRGFACGKLPELTFN
;
A
#
# COMPACT_ATOMS: atom_id res chain seq x y z
N MET A 1 -29.71 67.57 -21.09
CA MET A 1 -28.59 67.35 -22.03
C MET A 1 -27.35 67.07 -21.18
N LEU A 2 -26.84 65.81 -21.21
CA LEU A 2 -25.46 65.34 -20.93
C LEU A 2 -24.84 65.73 -19.55
N GLN A 3 -24.01 64.97 -18.84
CA GLN A 3 -23.23 63.73 -18.97
C GLN A 3 -22.75 63.46 -17.49
N HIS A 4 -22.77 62.23 -16.95
CA HIS A 4 -21.59 61.33 -16.88
C HIS A 4 -20.32 62.02 -16.32
N VAL A 5 -19.59 61.56 -15.29
CA VAL A 5 -19.02 60.22 -15.04
C VAL A 5 -18.11 60.29 -13.79
N PHE A 6 -18.18 59.25 -12.93
CA PHE A 6 -17.12 58.55 -12.14
C PHE A 6 -16.07 59.34 -11.30
N LEU A 7 -15.26 58.79 -10.38
CA LEU A 7 -14.81 57.46 -9.91
C LEU A 7 -14.30 57.76 -8.46
N ALA A 8 -14.34 56.89 -7.45
CA ALA A 8 -13.74 55.58 -7.49
C ALA A 8 -14.31 54.64 -6.41
N SER A 9 -14.74 53.49 -6.88
CA SER A 9 -14.92 52.25 -6.14
C SER A 9 -13.58 51.75 -5.62
N LEU A 10 -13.47 51.60 -4.30
CA LEU A 10 -12.46 50.70 -3.71
C LEU A 10 -13.14 49.37 -3.37
N SER A 11 -13.56 48.64 -4.41
CA SER A 11 -13.93 47.24 -4.28
C SER A 11 -12.65 46.41 -4.22
N PHE A 12 -12.17 46.11 -3.00
CA PHE A 12 -11.30 44.97 -2.79
C PHE A 12 -12.13 43.71 -3.05
N LEU A 13 -12.22 43.30 -4.31
CA LEU A 13 -12.55 41.92 -4.66
C LEU A 13 -11.33 41.09 -4.27
N LEU A 14 -11.35 40.54 -3.05
CA LEU A 14 -10.61 39.31 -2.79
C LEU A 14 -11.27 38.23 -3.65
N VAL A 15 -10.74 38.05 -4.87
CA VAL A 15 -11.03 36.87 -5.68
C VAL A 15 -10.34 35.71 -5.00
N CYS A 16 -11.05 35.04 -4.08
CA CYS A 16 -10.67 33.70 -3.65
C CYS A 16 -11.01 32.73 -4.78
N SER A 17 -10.14 32.59 -5.78
CA SER A 17 -10.25 31.51 -6.76
C SER A 17 -9.77 30.21 -6.09
N TYR A 18 -10.63 29.56 -5.31
CA TYR A 18 -10.37 28.18 -4.92
C TYR A 18 -10.77 27.29 -6.08
N PRO A 19 -9.87 26.46 -6.64
CA PRO A 19 -10.15 25.67 -7.84
C PRO A 19 -11.04 24.44 -7.55
N TYR A 20 -11.78 24.44 -6.44
CA TYR A 20 -12.51 23.27 -5.96
C TYR A 20 -13.92 23.61 -5.47
N THR A 21 -14.84 22.68 -5.71
CA THR A 21 -16.23 22.72 -5.20
C THR A 21 -16.59 21.37 -4.58
N MET A 22 -17.42 21.37 -3.54
CA MET A 22 -17.98 20.14 -2.94
C MET A 22 -19.37 19.86 -3.53
N ILE A 23 -19.54 18.75 -4.24
CA ILE A 23 -20.85 18.30 -4.72
C ILE A 23 -21.44 17.32 -3.73
N VAL A 24 -22.58 17.66 -3.14
CA VAL A 24 -23.31 16.81 -2.19
C VAL A 24 -24.42 16.05 -2.91
N THR A 25 -24.55 14.75 -2.63
CA THR A 25 -25.65 13.90 -3.13
C THR A 25 -25.89 12.73 -2.18
N TYR A 26 -26.88 11.89 -2.50
CA TYR A 26 -27.18 10.68 -1.75
C TYR A 26 -26.35 9.50 -2.28
N GLY A 27 -25.60 8.86 -1.39
CA GLY A 27 -24.84 7.68 -1.74
C GLY A 27 -24.14 7.01 -0.57
N LYS A 28 -23.66 5.79 -0.81
CA LYS A 28 -22.97 4.95 0.17
C LYS A 28 -21.66 4.42 -0.43
N PRO A 29 -20.50 4.74 0.16
CA PRO A 29 -19.24 4.08 -0.17
C PRO A 29 -19.35 2.55 -0.03
N SER A 30 -19.03 1.81 -1.09
CA SER A 30 -19.14 0.34 -1.11
C SER A 30 -17.83 -0.39 -1.43
N ASN A 31 -16.87 0.28 -2.09
CA ASN A 31 -15.54 -0.26 -2.35
C ASN A 31 -14.46 0.81 -2.07
N TYR A 32 -13.62 0.59 -1.06
CA TYR A 32 -12.60 1.55 -0.64
C TYR A 32 -11.48 0.89 0.19
N THR A 33 -10.32 1.55 0.31
CA THR A 33 -9.16 1.06 1.09
C THR A 33 -9.16 1.50 2.55
N GLY A 34 -9.90 2.55 2.90
CA GLY A 34 -10.03 3.05 4.26
C GLY A 34 -10.78 4.38 4.33
N TYR A 35 -10.88 4.95 5.53
CA TYR A 35 -11.43 6.28 5.80
C TYR A 35 -10.88 6.82 7.12
N ASN A 36 -11.08 8.10 7.40
CA ASN A 36 -10.86 8.68 8.73
C ASN A 36 -12.19 9.09 9.35
N ARG A 37 -12.42 8.73 10.60
CA ARG A 37 -13.52 9.28 11.37
C ARG A 37 -13.14 10.68 11.88
N VAL A 38 -13.93 11.68 11.53
CA VAL A 38 -13.72 13.07 11.96
C VAL A 38 -14.48 13.27 13.26
N LEU A 39 -13.76 13.60 14.33
CA LEU A 39 -14.33 13.82 15.66
C LEU A 39 -14.84 15.26 15.81
N ASN A 40 -15.78 15.46 16.72
CA ASN A 40 -16.33 16.78 17.10
C ASN A 40 -17.02 17.56 15.97
N VAL A 41 -17.52 16.85 14.96
CA VAL A 41 -18.33 17.44 13.88
C VAL A 41 -19.80 17.34 14.26
N LEU A 42 -20.45 18.49 14.44
CA LEU A 42 -21.83 18.58 14.94
C LEU A 42 -22.89 18.64 13.83
N SER A 43 -22.49 18.81 12.57
CA SER A 43 -23.42 18.88 11.43
C SER A 43 -22.76 18.38 10.14
N TRP A 44 -23.59 17.95 9.18
CA TRP A 44 -23.11 17.50 7.88
C TRP A 44 -22.35 18.61 7.14
N GLU A 45 -22.81 19.86 7.22
CA GLU A 45 -22.16 21.02 6.61
C GLU A 45 -20.75 21.20 7.18
N LYS A 46 -20.57 20.99 8.49
CA LYS A 46 -19.23 21.01 9.12
C LYS A 46 -18.36 19.84 8.65
N CYS A 47 -18.94 18.67 8.38
CA CYS A 47 -18.22 17.53 7.79
C CYS A 47 -17.70 17.86 6.39
N VAL A 48 -18.58 18.41 5.54
CA VAL A 48 -18.23 18.83 4.17
C VAL A 48 -17.17 19.94 4.19
N MET A 49 -17.34 20.94 5.05
CA MET A 49 -16.37 22.04 5.20
C MET A 49 -15.02 21.56 5.73
N HIS A 50 -14.99 20.57 6.61
CA HIS A 50 -13.74 19.95 7.06
C HIS A 50 -12.97 19.36 5.87
N CYS A 51 -13.63 18.57 5.03
CA CYS A 51 -13.00 18.01 3.84
C CYS A 51 -12.60 19.07 2.81
N TYR A 52 -13.44 20.09 2.61
CA TYR A 52 -13.13 21.21 1.72
C TYR A 52 -11.82 21.92 2.10
N ASN A 53 -11.63 22.19 3.40
CA ASN A 53 -10.45 22.92 3.89
C ASN A 53 -9.16 22.07 3.93
N LEU A 54 -9.26 20.74 3.84
CA LEU A 54 -8.09 19.88 3.81
C LEU A 54 -7.57 19.69 2.37
N PRO A 55 -6.30 20.01 2.09
CA PRO A 55 -5.76 19.94 0.73
C PRO A 55 -5.69 18.50 0.17
N PHE A 56 -5.73 17.50 1.06
CA PHE A 56 -5.64 16.08 0.73
C PHE A 56 -6.96 15.31 0.93
N CYS A 57 -8.07 15.97 1.29
CA CYS A 57 -9.36 15.30 1.40
C CYS A 57 -10.10 15.30 0.06
N LEU A 58 -10.61 14.14 -0.33
CA LEU A 58 -11.26 13.90 -1.62
C LEU A 58 -12.78 13.78 -1.47
N PHE A 59 -13.24 13.07 -0.43
CA PHE A 59 -14.66 12.79 -0.21
C PHE A 59 -15.01 12.87 1.27
N ALA A 60 -16.25 13.28 1.55
CA ALA A 60 -16.86 13.18 2.87
C ALA A 60 -18.08 12.25 2.80
N TYR A 61 -18.36 11.52 3.87
CA TYR A 61 -19.50 10.61 3.98
C TYR A 61 -20.11 10.69 5.38
N SER A 62 -21.43 10.63 5.44
CA SER A 62 -22.18 10.47 6.69
C SER A 62 -23.22 9.36 6.53
N PRO A 63 -23.19 8.31 7.37
CA PRO A 63 -24.34 7.45 7.53
C PRO A 63 -25.47 8.22 8.22
N SER A 64 -26.70 7.73 8.08
CA SER A 64 -27.85 8.25 8.82
C SER A 64 -27.77 7.80 10.29
N SER A 65 -27.02 8.53 11.12
CA SER A 65 -26.79 8.21 12.53
C SER A 65 -27.06 9.41 13.44
N THR A 66 -27.43 9.12 14.68
CA THR A 66 -27.54 10.11 15.77
C THR A 66 -26.75 9.59 16.97
N PRO A 67 -25.64 10.23 17.38
CA PRO A 67 -25.06 11.46 16.83
C PRO A 67 -24.54 11.29 15.39
N LEU A 68 -24.40 12.41 14.68
CA LEU A 68 -23.84 12.44 13.33
C LEU A 68 -22.44 11.81 13.31
N GLU A 69 -22.21 10.89 12.39
CA GLU A 69 -20.89 10.37 12.11
C GLU A 69 -20.34 10.96 10.81
N CYS A 70 -19.14 11.54 10.89
CA CYS A 70 -18.46 12.13 9.74
C CYS A 70 -17.23 11.29 9.38
N TYR A 71 -17.17 10.87 8.12
CA TYR A 71 -16.05 10.13 7.56
C TYR A 71 -15.41 10.92 6.42
N SER A 72 -14.08 10.98 6.37
CA SER A 72 -13.33 11.63 5.30
C SER A 72 -12.36 10.67 4.64
N PHE A 73 -12.39 10.66 3.31
CA PHE A 73 -11.52 9.89 2.44
C PHE A 73 -10.41 10.81 1.96
N TYR A 74 -9.20 10.55 2.45
CA TYR A 74 -8.01 11.32 2.07
C TYR A 74 -7.35 10.71 0.84
N ALA A 75 -6.37 11.39 0.27
CA ALA A 75 -5.63 10.96 -0.90
C ALA A 75 -5.09 9.51 -0.78
N LYS A 76 -4.71 9.08 0.43
CA LYS A 76 -4.27 7.70 0.75
C LYS A 76 -5.41 6.67 0.91
N HIS A 77 -6.65 7.12 1.02
CA HIS A 77 -7.85 6.32 1.28
C HIS A 77 -8.73 6.32 0.03
N MET A 78 -8.37 5.49 -0.93
CA MET A 78 -9.08 5.40 -2.20
C MET A 78 -10.50 4.90 -2.00
N LEU A 79 -11.44 5.68 -2.52
CA LEU A 79 -12.82 5.30 -2.75
C LEU A 79 -12.97 4.94 -4.22
N PHE A 80 -13.33 3.70 -4.53
CA PHE A 80 -13.47 3.19 -5.90
C PHE A 80 -14.93 3.12 -6.36
N GLU A 81 -15.86 2.97 -5.42
CA GLU A 81 -17.28 2.84 -5.73
C GLU A 81 -18.17 3.47 -4.66
N VAL A 82 -19.18 4.18 -5.14
CA VAL A 82 -20.26 4.73 -4.32
C VAL A 82 -21.59 4.26 -4.90
N GLU A 83 -22.35 3.48 -4.13
CA GLU A 83 -23.73 3.11 -4.45
C GLU A 83 -24.61 4.36 -4.43
N LYS A 84 -25.39 4.55 -5.49
CA LYS A 84 -26.39 5.62 -5.61
C LYS A 84 -27.55 5.29 -4.68
N THR A 85 -27.92 6.22 -3.82
CA THR A 85 -29.08 6.06 -2.93
C THR A 85 -30.06 7.20 -3.12
N THR A 86 -31.17 7.16 -2.38
CA THR A 86 -32.19 8.22 -2.42
C THR A 86 -32.26 8.97 -1.11
N SER A 87 -33.03 10.05 -1.08
CA SER A 87 -33.33 10.79 0.15
C SER A 87 -33.97 9.92 1.23
N ALA A 88 -34.70 8.86 0.85
CA ALA A 88 -35.30 7.91 1.79
C ALA A 88 -34.25 7.14 2.62
N ASN A 89 -33.03 6.96 2.09
CA ASN A 89 -31.94 6.29 2.80
C ASN A 89 -31.19 7.23 3.74
N ASN A 90 -31.23 8.54 3.48
CA ASN A 90 -30.53 9.57 4.25
C ASN A 90 -29.00 9.34 4.40
N LEU A 91 -28.39 8.70 3.40
CA LEU A 91 -26.94 8.48 3.33
C LEU A 91 -26.32 9.56 2.45
N LEU A 92 -25.48 10.42 3.03
CA LEU A 92 -24.93 11.59 2.34
C LEU A 92 -23.46 11.38 2.00
N VAL A 93 -23.09 11.77 0.79
CA VAL A 93 -21.71 11.78 0.30
C VAL A 93 -21.42 13.12 -0.35
N ALA A 94 -20.20 13.62 -0.18
CA ALA A 94 -19.72 14.83 -0.84
C ALA A 94 -18.43 14.56 -1.62
N PHE A 95 -18.37 15.05 -2.85
CA PHE A 95 -17.25 14.88 -3.78
C PHE A 95 -16.51 16.20 -3.96
N LYS A 96 -15.20 16.24 -3.69
CA LYS A 96 -14.37 17.42 -3.92
C LYS A 96 -13.85 17.43 -5.36
N VAL A 97 -14.49 18.19 -6.23
CA VAL A 97 -14.17 18.25 -7.65
C VAL A 97 -13.43 19.53 -8.00
N VAL A 98 -12.68 19.51 -9.10
CA VAL A 98 -12.06 20.70 -9.69
C VAL A 98 -13.17 21.57 -10.31
N ASP A 99 -13.14 22.86 -10.02
CA ASP A 99 -14.07 23.86 -10.55
C ASP A 99 -13.29 24.90 -11.37
N ASP A 100 -13.08 24.59 -12.66
CA ASP A 100 -12.41 25.47 -13.60
C ASP A 100 -13.28 26.67 -14.03
N LYS A 101 -14.58 26.63 -13.69
CA LYS A 101 -15.55 27.62 -14.16
C LYS A 101 -15.87 28.68 -13.09
N GLY A 102 -15.51 28.43 -11.84
CA GLY A 102 -15.75 29.33 -10.71
C GLY A 102 -17.23 29.42 -10.29
N TYR A 103 -18.05 28.44 -10.67
CA TYR A 103 -19.44 28.35 -10.26
C TYR A 103 -19.88 26.89 -10.11
N CYS A 104 -20.74 26.64 -9.13
CA CYS A 104 -21.23 25.29 -8.84
C CYS A 104 -21.94 24.70 -10.07
N PRO A 105 -21.54 23.50 -10.52
CA PRO A 105 -22.23 22.82 -11.62
C PRO A 105 -23.68 22.51 -11.23
N VAL A 106 -24.61 22.75 -12.16
CA VAL A 106 -26.05 22.53 -11.98
C VAL A 106 -26.55 21.54 -13.03
N GLY A 107 -27.40 20.60 -12.62
CA GLY A 107 -28.06 19.64 -13.50
C GLY A 107 -28.56 18.40 -12.76
N ASP A 108 -29.11 17.46 -13.50
CA ASP A 108 -29.51 16.16 -12.96
C ASP A 108 -28.32 15.21 -12.84
N ASN A 109 -28.42 14.22 -11.95
CA ASN A 109 -27.43 13.15 -11.73
C ASN A 109 -26.08 13.60 -11.13
N ALA A 110 -26.12 14.45 -10.10
CA ALA A 110 -24.94 14.74 -9.28
C ALA A 110 -24.26 13.45 -8.78
N PRO A 111 -22.91 13.33 -8.80
CA PRO A 111 -21.94 14.37 -9.14
C PRO A 111 -21.55 14.45 -10.64
N THR A 112 -22.11 13.59 -11.49
CA THR A 112 -21.82 13.47 -12.93
C THR A 112 -22.95 14.10 -13.75
N PHE A 113 -23.07 15.42 -13.62
CA PHE A 113 -24.16 16.20 -14.20
C PHE A 113 -24.34 15.94 -15.70
N GLY A 114 -25.57 15.67 -16.13
CA GLY A 114 -25.89 15.41 -17.55
C GLY A 114 -25.24 14.15 -18.12
N GLY A 115 -24.75 13.23 -17.27
CA GLY A 115 -24.10 12.00 -17.72
C GLY A 115 -22.67 12.21 -18.24
N ALA A 116 -22.03 13.34 -17.89
CA ALA A 116 -20.61 13.57 -18.17
C ALA A 116 -19.72 13.18 -16.97
N PRO A 117 -18.48 12.68 -17.20
CA PRO A 117 -17.52 12.49 -16.14
C PRO A 117 -17.21 13.78 -15.39
N ASN A 118 -16.91 13.65 -14.10
CA ASN A 118 -16.43 14.76 -13.28
C ASN A 118 -15.04 14.44 -12.72
N TYR A 119 -14.24 15.46 -12.44
CA TYR A 119 -12.83 15.31 -12.12
C TYR A 119 -12.52 15.98 -10.79
N GLY A 120 -11.66 15.37 -9.99
CA GLY A 120 -11.10 16.02 -8.81
C GLY A 120 -9.60 15.86 -8.76
N SER A 121 -8.95 16.74 -8.00
CA SER A 121 -7.53 16.64 -7.72
C SER A 121 -7.23 17.13 -6.31
N VAL A 122 -6.20 16.55 -5.71
CA VAL A 122 -5.68 16.95 -4.41
C VAL A 122 -4.16 16.92 -4.43
N SER A 123 -3.56 17.77 -3.60
CA SER A 123 -2.12 17.85 -3.43
C SER A 123 -1.76 17.43 -2.01
N LEU A 124 -0.83 16.48 -1.88
CA LEU A 124 -0.23 16.07 -0.62
C LEU A 124 1.29 16.28 -0.70
N GLY A 125 1.75 17.41 -0.15
CA GLY A 125 3.17 17.78 -0.25
C GLY A 125 3.54 18.19 -1.68
N LYS A 126 4.54 17.53 -2.27
CA LYS A 126 5.00 17.81 -3.65
C LYS A 126 4.10 17.24 -4.73
N SER A 127 3.03 16.57 -4.31
CA SER A 127 2.57 15.48 -5.10
C SER A 127 1.07 15.46 -5.32
N ASN A 128 0.68 15.16 -6.55
CA ASN A 128 -0.69 15.35 -7.02
C ASN A 128 -1.37 14.01 -7.29
N THR A 129 -2.60 13.88 -6.81
CA THR A 129 -3.52 12.82 -7.24
C THR A 129 -4.73 13.45 -7.86
N SER A 130 -5.03 13.05 -9.09
CA SER A 130 -6.31 13.32 -9.72
C SER A 130 -7.15 12.06 -9.78
N TYR A 131 -8.46 12.24 -9.89
CA TYR A 131 -9.40 11.17 -10.06
C TYR A 131 -10.54 11.59 -10.99
N VAL A 132 -11.18 10.61 -11.60
CA VAL A 132 -12.37 10.77 -12.44
C VAL A 132 -13.52 9.97 -11.85
N ILE A 133 -14.69 10.59 -11.78
CA ILE A 133 -15.97 9.97 -11.44
C ILE A 133 -16.69 9.71 -12.77
N THR A 134 -16.94 8.45 -13.10
CA THR A 134 -17.62 8.09 -14.34
C THR A 134 -19.11 7.83 -14.10
N PRO A 135 -20.00 8.43 -14.91
CA PRO A 135 -21.42 8.09 -14.88
C PRO A 135 -21.59 6.70 -15.48
N GLU A 136 -21.99 5.74 -14.66
CA GLU A 136 -22.43 4.44 -15.18
C GLU A 136 -23.96 4.38 -15.21
N PRO A 137 -24.56 3.67 -16.20
CA PRO A 137 -25.99 3.34 -16.21
C PRO A 137 -26.42 2.51 -14.98
N GLY A 138 -25.45 1.94 -14.27
CA GLY A 138 -25.65 1.07 -13.11
C GLY A 138 -25.99 1.81 -11.81
N PRO A 139 -26.14 1.04 -10.72
CA PRO A 139 -26.56 1.53 -9.41
C PRO A 139 -25.45 2.28 -8.66
N SER A 140 -24.27 2.48 -9.24
CA SER A 140 -23.13 3.10 -8.57
C SER A 140 -22.38 4.08 -9.47
N TRP A 141 -21.62 4.98 -8.85
CA TRP A 141 -20.57 5.74 -9.50
C TRP A 141 -19.24 5.02 -9.30
N LYS A 142 -18.43 4.91 -10.37
CA LYS A 142 -17.06 4.40 -10.29
C LYS A 142 -16.07 5.55 -10.27
N ILE A 143 -15.08 5.42 -9.40
CA ILE A 143 -14.01 6.40 -9.21
C ILE A 143 -12.69 5.75 -9.62
N ARG A 144 -11.98 6.39 -10.54
CA ARG A 144 -10.65 5.95 -10.99
C ARG A 144 -9.64 7.05 -10.70
N TYR A 145 -8.50 6.68 -10.15
CA TYR A 145 -7.43 7.61 -9.82
C TYR A 145 -6.35 7.59 -10.89
N ASN A 146 -5.78 8.75 -11.17
CA ASN A 146 -4.48 8.88 -11.83
C ASN A 146 -3.36 8.89 -10.77
N ALA A 147 -3.45 7.98 -9.80
CA ALA A 147 -2.44 7.77 -8.78
C ALA A 147 -1.70 6.48 -9.13
N THR A 148 -0.38 6.52 -9.13
CA THR A 148 0.43 5.31 -9.34
C THR A 148 0.71 4.69 -7.99
N LEU A 149 0.40 3.41 -7.85
CA LEU A 149 0.96 2.61 -6.77
C LEU A 149 2.46 2.54 -6.99
N ALA A 150 3.23 2.96 -6.00
CA ALA A 150 4.66 2.75 -6.01
C ALA A 150 5.18 2.39 -4.62
N CYS A 151 6.39 1.86 -4.61
CA CYS A 151 7.06 1.57 -3.37
C CYS A 151 7.62 2.85 -2.75
N GLN A 152 7.70 2.87 -1.42
CA GLN A 152 8.39 3.94 -0.71
C GLN A 152 9.86 4.03 -1.19
N TYR A 153 10.50 5.18 -0.97
CA TYR A 153 11.92 5.34 -1.29
C TYR A 153 12.78 4.23 -0.66
N ASP A 154 13.74 3.68 -1.43
CA ASP A 154 14.60 2.55 -1.05
C ASP A 154 13.89 1.18 -0.92
N TRP A 155 12.70 1.02 -1.50
CA TRP A 155 12.02 -0.27 -1.70
C TRP A 155 11.94 -0.62 -3.18
N GLY A 156 12.28 -1.85 -3.55
CA GLY A 156 12.16 -2.37 -4.92
C GLY A 156 10.74 -2.84 -5.22
N MET A 157 10.18 -2.50 -6.38
CA MET A 157 8.85 -2.92 -6.81
C MET A 157 8.90 -4.16 -7.69
N PHE A 158 8.06 -5.14 -7.37
CA PHE A 158 7.91 -6.42 -8.06
C PHE A 158 6.46 -6.62 -8.49
N THR A 159 6.26 -7.45 -9.50
CA THR A 159 4.93 -7.80 -10.02
C THR A 159 4.68 -9.28 -9.75
N ARG A 160 3.67 -9.56 -8.94
CA ARG A 160 3.12 -10.90 -8.74
C ARG A 160 1.81 -11.03 -9.53
N PRO A 161 1.32 -12.26 -9.78
CA PRO A 161 0.03 -12.50 -10.44
C PRO A 161 -1.16 -11.77 -9.83
N THR A 162 -1.21 -11.65 -8.50
CA THR A 162 -2.36 -11.06 -7.79
C THR A 162 -2.14 -9.61 -7.35
N THR A 163 -0.90 -9.12 -7.31
CA THR A 163 -0.58 -7.79 -6.79
C THR A 163 0.80 -7.31 -7.23
N LYS A 164 1.08 -6.02 -7.04
CA LYS A 164 2.46 -5.53 -6.93
C LYS A 164 2.96 -5.72 -5.50
N TRP A 165 4.28 -5.87 -5.33
CA TRP A 165 4.91 -6.12 -4.03
C TRP A 165 6.18 -5.29 -3.89
N CYS A 166 6.38 -4.70 -2.72
CA CYS A 166 7.54 -3.86 -2.41
C CYS A 166 8.46 -4.59 -1.45
N ILE A 167 9.73 -4.75 -1.82
CA ILE A 167 10.73 -5.43 -1.00
C ILE A 167 11.82 -4.44 -0.58
N ARG A 168 12.22 -4.48 0.69
CA ARG A 168 13.40 -3.78 1.20
C ARG A 168 14.24 -4.70 2.07
N VAL A 169 15.54 -4.66 1.85
CA VAL A 169 16.52 -5.44 2.60
C VAL A 169 17.12 -4.58 3.72
N PHE A 170 17.11 -5.15 4.92
CA PHE A 170 17.68 -4.57 6.13
C PHE A 170 18.87 -5.40 6.59
N GLY A 171 19.87 -4.70 7.12
CA GLY A 171 21.19 -5.22 7.42
C GLY A 171 22.19 -4.08 7.27
N ASN A 172 23.30 -4.13 8.01
CA ASN A 172 24.30 -3.09 7.97
C ASN A 172 25.73 -3.62 8.13
N ALA A 173 26.68 -2.72 7.89
CA ALA A 173 28.11 -2.95 8.05
C ALA A 173 28.56 -3.20 9.50
N TRP A 174 27.76 -2.78 10.48
CA TRP A 174 28.15 -2.62 11.89
C TRP A 174 27.72 -3.81 12.73
N SER A 175 28.06 -5.03 12.29
CA SER A 175 27.90 -6.28 13.03
C SER A 175 26.51 -6.61 13.60
N GLU A 176 25.48 -5.81 13.32
CA GLU A 176 24.13 -6.07 13.81
C GLU A 176 23.63 -7.41 13.31
N SER A 177 22.82 -8.04 14.14
CA SER A 177 22.28 -9.35 13.85
C SER A 177 20.96 -9.56 14.57
N TYR A 178 20.09 -10.34 13.95
CA TYR A 178 18.69 -10.45 14.34
C TYR A 178 18.27 -11.92 14.37
N THR A 179 17.46 -12.29 15.36
CA THR A 179 16.69 -13.52 15.32
C THR A 179 15.55 -13.38 14.31
N GLN A 180 14.93 -14.50 13.90
CA GLN A 180 13.81 -14.45 12.95
C GLN A 180 12.64 -13.66 13.52
N GLU A 181 12.34 -13.85 14.80
CA GLU A 181 11.28 -13.12 15.50
C GLU A 181 11.55 -11.61 15.56
N ALA A 182 12.79 -11.20 15.88
CA ALA A 182 13.18 -9.79 15.92
C ALA A 182 13.08 -9.13 14.53
N ALA A 183 13.48 -9.85 13.48
CA ALA A 183 13.33 -9.39 12.10
C ALA A 183 11.86 -9.20 11.70
N LEU A 184 10.99 -10.15 12.05
CA LEU A 184 9.54 -10.02 11.81
C LEU A 184 8.94 -8.84 12.61
N ALA A 185 9.31 -8.69 13.88
CA ALA A 185 8.88 -7.56 14.70
C ALA A 185 9.31 -6.22 14.09
N PHE A 186 10.54 -6.14 13.58
CA PHE A 186 11.01 -4.97 12.86
C PHE A 186 10.18 -4.69 11.60
N CYS A 187 9.93 -5.69 10.74
CA CYS A 187 9.11 -5.50 9.55
C CYS A 187 7.71 -4.96 9.89
N LYS A 188 7.10 -5.41 11.00
CA LYS A 188 5.81 -4.89 11.46
C LYS A 188 5.85 -3.39 11.77
N THR A 189 6.97 -2.85 12.27
CA THR A 189 7.13 -1.39 12.48
C THR A 189 7.10 -0.59 11.18
N GLN A 190 7.36 -1.24 10.04
CA GLN A 190 7.37 -0.64 8.69
C GLN A 190 6.02 -0.83 7.96
N ASN A 191 4.98 -1.29 8.65
CA ASN A 191 3.74 -1.81 8.07
C ASN A 191 4.00 -2.90 7.01
N ALA A 192 4.97 -3.77 7.31
CA ALA A 192 5.42 -4.84 6.44
C ALA A 192 5.45 -6.18 7.20
N THR A 193 5.82 -7.22 6.49
CA THR A 193 6.09 -8.57 7.02
C THR A 193 7.44 -9.03 6.50
N LEU A 194 8.00 -10.14 7.01
CA LEU A 194 9.12 -10.77 6.30
C LEU A 194 8.65 -11.15 4.91
N THR A 195 9.38 -10.73 3.88
CA THR A 195 8.98 -10.98 2.49
C THR A 195 9.12 -12.45 2.15
N GLY A 196 8.15 -12.98 1.43
CA GLY A 196 8.37 -14.21 0.67
C GLY A 196 9.10 -13.94 -0.63
N LEU A 197 9.53 -15.02 -1.29
CA LEU A 197 10.21 -15.01 -2.59
C LEU A 197 9.33 -15.67 -3.66
N ASP A 198 8.41 -14.91 -4.24
CA ASP A 198 7.46 -15.40 -5.24
C ASP A 198 8.18 -15.82 -6.53
N SER A 199 9.18 -15.02 -6.92
CA SER A 199 9.93 -15.15 -8.16
C SER A 199 11.44 -15.22 -7.95
N ILE A 200 12.14 -15.72 -8.97
CA ILE A 200 13.62 -15.72 -9.02
C ILE A 200 14.17 -14.28 -8.97
N GLU A 201 13.47 -13.33 -9.59
CA GLU A 201 13.85 -11.92 -9.57
C GLU A 201 13.75 -11.30 -8.18
N GLU A 202 12.74 -11.68 -7.38
CA GLU A 202 12.63 -11.26 -5.97
C GLU A 202 13.81 -11.80 -5.14
N ARG A 203 14.15 -13.07 -5.32
CA ARG A 203 15.34 -13.71 -4.69
C ARG A 203 16.62 -12.96 -5.06
N ASP A 204 16.86 -12.74 -6.35
CA ASP A 204 18.09 -12.12 -6.85
C ASP A 204 18.24 -10.68 -6.37
N PHE A 205 17.13 -9.95 -6.27
CA PHE A 205 17.12 -8.63 -5.67
C PHE A 205 17.55 -8.67 -4.20
N VAL A 206 16.93 -9.54 -3.39
CA VAL A 206 17.28 -9.66 -1.97
C VAL A 206 18.75 -10.02 -1.82
N ALA A 207 19.21 -11.01 -2.57
CA ALA A 207 20.59 -11.50 -2.53
C ALA A 207 21.60 -10.39 -2.86
N LYS A 208 21.37 -9.68 -3.97
CA LYS A 208 22.23 -8.59 -4.45
C LYS A 208 22.26 -7.40 -3.49
N VAL A 209 21.10 -6.96 -2.99
CA VAL A 209 21.04 -5.82 -2.07
C VAL A 209 21.64 -6.19 -0.72
N ALA A 210 21.41 -7.41 -0.24
CA ALA A 210 22.03 -7.89 1.00
C ALA A 210 23.56 -7.85 0.90
N LEU A 211 24.15 -8.35 -0.20
CA LEU A 211 25.59 -8.30 -0.46
C LEU A 211 26.17 -6.88 -0.36
N ILE A 212 25.47 -5.87 -0.89
CA ILE A 212 25.90 -4.46 -0.82
C ILE A 212 25.83 -3.90 0.61
N ARG A 213 24.86 -4.36 1.42
CA ARG A 213 24.60 -3.82 2.76
C ARG A 213 25.54 -4.34 3.83
N ILE A 214 26.16 -5.49 3.61
CA ILE A 214 27.13 -6.08 4.53
C ILE A 214 28.55 -5.77 4.04
N THR A 215 29.36 -5.16 4.90
CA THR A 215 30.81 -5.04 4.69
C THR A 215 31.53 -5.88 5.74
N SER A 216 32.74 -6.34 5.46
CA SER A 216 33.62 -7.02 6.44
C SER A 216 33.11 -8.36 7.03
N TYR A 217 32.39 -9.18 6.25
CA TYR A 217 32.09 -10.57 6.63
C TYR A 217 33.05 -11.54 5.92
N ASN A 218 33.46 -12.60 6.62
CA ASN A 218 34.62 -13.38 6.21
C ASN A 218 34.34 -14.40 5.08
N ARG A 219 33.10 -14.90 4.93
CA ARG A 219 32.74 -15.88 3.88
C ARG A 219 31.28 -15.83 3.42
N PHE A 220 30.34 -15.90 4.35
CA PHE A 220 28.90 -15.92 4.07
C PHE A 220 28.10 -15.29 5.21
N ALA A 221 26.86 -14.93 4.92
CA ALA A 221 25.92 -14.35 5.89
C ALA A 221 24.51 -14.88 5.67
N GLY A 222 23.79 -15.18 6.75
CA GLY A 222 22.37 -15.50 6.69
C GLY A 222 21.51 -14.24 6.70
N PHE A 223 20.42 -14.24 5.92
CA PHE A 223 19.39 -13.21 5.90
C PHE A 223 18.01 -13.83 6.07
N TRP A 224 17.22 -13.37 7.02
CA TRP A 224 15.86 -13.89 7.21
C TRP A 224 14.91 -13.46 6.08
N VAL A 225 14.16 -14.44 5.58
CA VAL A 225 12.99 -14.24 4.71
C VAL A 225 11.79 -14.96 5.31
N SER A 226 10.62 -14.85 4.68
CA SER A 226 9.42 -15.47 5.20
C SER A 226 9.51 -16.99 5.14
N GLY A 227 9.18 -17.67 6.23
CA GLY A 227 9.03 -19.12 6.26
C GLY A 227 9.30 -19.68 7.64
N ILE A 228 8.28 -20.28 8.26
CA ILE A 228 8.38 -21.04 9.51
C ILE A 228 7.81 -22.43 9.24
N ARG A 229 8.58 -23.47 9.52
CA ARG A 229 8.23 -24.86 9.24
C ARG A 229 6.93 -25.19 9.96
N LYS A 230 6.02 -25.84 9.23
CA LYS A 230 4.75 -26.30 9.77
C LYS A 230 4.99 -27.37 10.84
N PRO A 231 4.27 -27.35 11.98
CA PRO A 231 4.38 -28.36 13.04
C PRO A 231 4.38 -29.80 12.52
N GLU A 232 3.45 -30.12 11.63
CA GLU A 232 3.31 -31.43 11.01
C GLU A 232 4.50 -31.85 10.12
N CYS A 233 5.36 -30.90 9.73
CA CYS A 233 6.54 -31.17 8.91
C CYS A 233 7.85 -31.27 9.71
N TYR A 234 7.81 -31.24 11.05
CA TYR A 234 8.98 -31.56 11.90
C TYR A 234 8.69 -32.50 13.07
N PHE A 235 7.43 -32.83 13.37
CA PHE A 235 7.11 -33.90 14.30
C PHE A 235 7.22 -35.29 13.64
N ASP A 236 7.40 -36.34 14.45
CA ASP A 236 7.49 -37.72 13.99
C ASP A 236 6.31 -38.11 13.07
N GLY A 237 6.61 -38.81 11.98
CA GLY A 237 5.63 -39.23 10.97
C GLY A 237 5.45 -38.26 9.81
N TRP A 238 6.21 -37.15 9.77
CA TRP A 238 6.24 -36.21 8.65
C TRP A 238 6.60 -36.86 7.31
N GLU A 239 7.34 -37.98 7.32
CA GLU A 239 7.80 -38.70 6.13
C GLU A 239 6.63 -39.16 5.24
N ASN A 240 5.46 -39.35 5.85
CA ASN A 240 4.25 -39.78 5.16
C ASN A 240 3.45 -38.60 4.58
N ILE A 241 3.86 -37.35 4.80
CA ILE A 241 3.18 -36.15 4.34
C ILE A 241 3.91 -35.64 3.09
N PRO A 242 3.33 -35.77 1.87
CA PRO A 242 4.06 -35.51 0.63
C PRO A 242 4.70 -34.12 0.55
N TYR A 243 4.02 -33.08 1.05
CA TYR A 243 4.54 -31.72 1.02
C TYR A 243 5.58 -31.40 2.10
N CYS A 244 5.79 -32.29 3.07
CA CYS A 244 6.86 -32.17 4.08
C CYS A 244 8.18 -32.83 3.64
N THR A 245 8.23 -33.43 2.45
CA THR A 245 9.41 -34.16 1.94
C THR A 245 10.18 -33.36 0.89
N GLY A 246 11.51 -33.60 0.84
CA GLY A 246 12.41 -32.96 -0.12
C GLY A 246 12.42 -31.42 -0.04
N ALA A 247 12.62 -30.79 -1.20
CA ALA A 247 12.74 -29.35 -1.36
C ALA A 247 11.41 -28.59 -1.46
N ASN A 248 10.28 -29.18 -1.02
CA ASN A 248 8.97 -28.56 -1.22
C ASN A 248 8.77 -27.37 -0.26
N PRO A 249 8.67 -26.12 -0.76
CA PRO A 249 8.50 -24.94 0.10
C PRO A 249 7.17 -24.91 0.86
N GLN A 250 6.18 -25.72 0.46
CA GLN A 250 4.89 -25.85 1.16
C GLN A 250 5.02 -26.48 2.56
N GLN A 251 6.20 -26.98 2.94
CA GLN A 251 6.49 -27.40 4.31
C GLN A 251 6.62 -26.22 5.29
N PHE A 252 6.61 -24.98 4.80
CA PHE A 252 6.67 -23.75 5.60
C PHE A 252 5.37 -22.94 5.52
N ASN A 253 5.06 -22.23 6.60
CA ASN A 253 4.08 -21.16 6.66
C ASN A 253 4.80 -19.83 6.43
N HIS A 254 4.24 -18.99 5.56
CA HIS A 254 4.79 -17.68 5.25
C HIS A 254 3.93 -16.59 5.85
N THR A 255 4.59 -15.59 6.43
CA THR A 255 3.97 -14.36 6.93
C THR A 255 3.61 -13.39 5.80
N ASP A 256 4.11 -13.64 4.58
CA ASP A 256 3.71 -12.97 3.34
C ASP A 256 2.54 -13.70 2.69
N ASN A 257 1.33 -13.18 2.91
CA ASN A 257 0.08 -13.75 2.42
C ASN A 257 -0.19 -13.47 0.92
N TYR A 258 0.73 -12.79 0.23
CA TYR A 258 0.61 -12.45 -1.20
C TYR A 258 1.53 -13.30 -2.08
N LEU A 259 2.13 -14.36 -1.52
CA LEU A 259 2.79 -15.39 -2.31
C LEU A 259 1.76 -16.16 -3.13
N THR A 260 2.05 -16.27 -4.42
CA THR A 260 1.31 -17.05 -5.41
C THR A 260 2.14 -18.19 -5.99
N SER A 261 3.46 -18.07 -5.85
CA SER A 261 4.48 -19.03 -6.27
C SER A 261 5.56 -19.10 -5.19
N TYR A 262 6.40 -20.13 -5.29
CA TYR A 262 7.57 -20.31 -4.43
C TYR A 262 8.87 -20.38 -5.24
N SER A 263 8.87 -19.90 -6.49
CA SER A 263 9.98 -20.09 -7.41
C SER A 263 11.28 -19.38 -6.98
N GLY A 264 11.19 -18.39 -6.09
CA GLY A 264 12.36 -17.75 -5.48
C GLY A 264 12.98 -18.53 -4.31
N TYR A 265 12.31 -19.55 -3.77
CA TYR A 265 12.86 -20.43 -2.74
C TYR A 265 13.71 -21.53 -3.36
N THR A 266 14.83 -21.15 -3.97
CA THR A 266 15.81 -22.11 -4.46
C THR A 266 16.70 -22.57 -3.32
N TRP A 267 16.59 -23.83 -2.93
CA TRP A 267 17.31 -24.38 -1.79
C TRP A 267 18.78 -24.63 -2.09
N ASP A 268 19.62 -24.48 -1.06
CA ASP A 268 21.00 -24.96 -1.12
C ASP A 268 21.04 -26.50 -1.28
N PRO A 269 22.11 -27.09 -1.82
CA PRO A 269 22.29 -28.53 -1.88
C PRO A 269 21.99 -29.18 -0.53
N SER A 270 21.15 -30.22 -0.57
CA SER A 270 20.65 -30.97 0.58
C SER A 270 19.66 -30.23 1.49
N GLN A 271 19.27 -29.00 1.16
CA GLN A 271 18.27 -28.24 1.91
C GLN A 271 16.85 -28.38 1.33
N PRO A 272 15.81 -28.24 2.17
CA PRO A 272 15.86 -28.11 3.62
C PRO A 272 16.07 -29.47 4.32
N ASP A 273 16.96 -29.50 5.31
CA ASP A 273 17.44 -30.71 6.00
C ASP A 273 16.81 -30.94 7.38
N ARG A 274 16.00 -29.99 7.89
CA ARG A 274 15.36 -30.01 9.23
C ARG A 274 16.34 -29.75 10.37
N SER A 275 17.51 -29.19 10.11
CA SER A 275 18.37 -28.61 11.15
C SER A 275 17.74 -27.35 11.78
N GLY A 276 16.73 -26.78 11.11
CA GLY A 276 16.01 -25.61 11.59
C GLY A 276 14.54 -25.57 11.21
N ASN A 277 13.87 -24.53 11.72
CA ASN A 277 12.45 -24.29 11.48
C ASN A 277 12.18 -22.97 10.78
N CYS A 278 13.18 -22.14 10.51
CA CYS A 278 12.98 -20.84 9.87
C CYS A 278 13.78 -20.72 8.58
N VAL A 279 13.21 -20.11 7.55
CA VAL A 279 13.87 -19.96 6.26
C VAL A 279 14.80 -18.75 6.27
N GLN A 280 16.06 -18.98 5.94
CA GLN A 280 17.04 -17.94 5.64
C GLN A 280 17.53 -18.03 4.20
N MET A 281 18.15 -16.96 3.72
CA MET A 281 18.94 -16.93 2.49
C MET A 281 20.42 -16.82 2.82
N TRP A 282 21.24 -17.58 2.11
CA TRP A 282 22.69 -17.46 2.17
C TRP A 282 23.22 -16.40 1.21
N ILE A 283 23.87 -15.39 1.78
CA ILE A 283 24.56 -14.32 1.06
C ILE A 283 26.04 -14.68 1.00
N ARG A 284 26.55 -14.91 -0.21
CA ARG A 284 27.92 -15.34 -0.47
C ARG A 284 28.52 -14.37 -1.48
N ASP A 285 29.75 -13.91 -1.22
CA ASP A 285 30.49 -13.10 -2.19
C ASP A 285 31.40 -14.01 -3.02
N PRO A 286 31.11 -14.22 -4.31
CA PRO A 286 31.95 -15.04 -5.19
C PRO A 286 33.38 -14.50 -5.32
N ALA A 287 33.58 -13.19 -5.16
CA ALA A 287 34.91 -12.58 -5.24
C ALA A 287 35.79 -12.92 -4.02
N LEU A 288 35.16 -13.13 -2.85
CA LEU A 288 35.87 -13.52 -1.62
C LEU A 288 36.02 -15.04 -1.48
N ASN A 289 35.19 -15.83 -2.18
CA ASN A 289 35.20 -17.29 -2.09
C ASN A 289 35.01 -17.93 -3.48
N PRO A 290 35.98 -17.80 -4.39
CA PRO A 290 35.88 -18.32 -5.76
C PRO A 290 35.80 -19.85 -5.81
N ASP A 291 36.29 -20.55 -4.79
CA ASP A 291 36.31 -22.02 -4.70
C ASP A 291 35.04 -22.61 -4.05
N HIS A 292 34.06 -21.77 -3.68
CA HIS A 292 32.86 -22.21 -2.98
C HIS A 292 31.71 -22.44 -3.97
N ASP A 293 31.40 -23.70 -4.28
CA ASP A 293 30.42 -24.10 -5.31
C ASP A 293 28.94 -23.82 -4.97
N TYR A 294 28.65 -23.34 -3.76
CA TYR A 294 27.28 -23.09 -3.34
C TYR A 294 26.73 -21.76 -3.91
N PRO A 295 25.53 -21.77 -4.53
CA PRO A 295 24.97 -20.57 -5.14
C PRO A 295 24.68 -19.44 -4.13
N HIS A 296 24.89 -18.20 -4.58
CA HIS A 296 24.48 -17.01 -3.85
C HIS A 296 22.96 -16.84 -3.88
N GLY A 297 22.35 -16.58 -2.72
CA GLY A 297 20.91 -16.32 -2.59
C GLY A 297 20.08 -17.58 -2.40
N ASN A 298 20.70 -18.75 -2.24
CA ASN A 298 19.99 -19.98 -1.95
C ASN A 298 19.42 -20.01 -0.53
N SER A 299 18.27 -20.67 -0.38
CA SER A 299 17.54 -20.85 0.86
C SER A 299 18.08 -22.02 1.68
N ASP A 300 17.91 -21.89 3.00
CA ASP A 300 18.28 -22.88 4.00
C ASP A 300 17.28 -22.82 5.15
N ASP A 301 17.01 -23.94 5.80
CA ASP A 301 16.24 -23.93 7.04
C ASP A 301 17.19 -23.90 8.24
N TYR A 302 16.93 -22.97 9.14
CA TYR A 302 17.86 -22.66 10.20
C TYR A 302 17.13 -22.42 11.52
N ASP A 303 17.87 -22.52 12.62
CA ASP A 303 17.31 -22.28 13.95
C ASP A 303 16.87 -20.81 14.03
N CYS A 304 15.55 -20.62 14.24
CA CYS A 304 14.87 -19.33 14.33
C CYS A 304 15.48 -18.38 15.37
N SER A 305 16.11 -18.94 16.41
CA SER A 305 16.73 -18.20 17.50
C SER A 305 18.16 -17.74 17.19
N THR A 306 18.75 -18.23 16.10
CA THR A 306 20.11 -17.84 15.70
C THR A 306 20.14 -16.43 15.12
N LEU A 307 21.29 -15.79 15.22
CA LEU A 307 21.53 -14.43 14.78
C LEU A 307 21.98 -14.38 13.31
N ASN A 308 21.14 -13.81 12.46
CA ASN A 308 21.45 -13.52 11.06
C ASN A 308 21.81 -12.06 10.84
N ARG A 309 22.63 -11.76 9.83
CA ARG A 309 23.16 -10.41 9.56
C ARG A 309 22.11 -9.41 9.08
N GLY A 310 20.96 -9.91 8.65
CA GLY A 310 19.90 -9.07 8.16
C GLY A 310 18.66 -9.86 7.81
N PHE A 311 17.75 -9.20 7.11
CA PHE A 311 16.45 -9.74 6.74
C PHE A 311 15.83 -8.90 5.62
N ALA A 312 14.81 -9.42 4.95
CA ALA A 312 14.06 -8.69 3.94
C ALA A 312 12.58 -8.54 4.34
N CYS A 313 12.08 -7.30 4.30
CA CYS A 313 10.68 -7.01 4.53
C CYS A 313 9.93 -6.80 3.21
N GLY A 314 8.65 -7.16 3.20
CA GLY A 314 7.75 -7.04 2.07
C GLY A 314 6.42 -6.37 2.47
N LYS A 315 5.88 -5.52 1.60
CA LYS A 315 4.54 -4.93 1.75
C LYS A 315 3.92 -4.58 0.39
N LEU A 316 2.61 -4.33 0.38
CA LEU A 316 1.94 -3.76 -0.79
C LEU A 316 2.50 -2.36 -1.09
N PRO A 317 2.54 -1.95 -2.37
CA PRO A 317 2.86 -0.57 -2.70
C PRO A 317 1.84 0.38 -2.09
N GLU A 318 2.33 1.57 -1.78
CA GLU A 318 1.51 2.64 -1.28
C GLU A 318 1.18 3.57 -2.43
N LEU A 319 0.16 4.41 -2.23
CA LEU A 319 -0.10 5.47 -3.18
C LEU A 319 1.01 6.50 -3.07
N THR A 320 1.83 6.55 -4.11
CA THR A 320 2.74 7.65 -4.28
C THR A 320 2.06 8.67 -5.14
N PHE A 321 1.95 9.85 -4.56
CA PHE A 321 1.65 11.04 -5.26
C PHE A 321 2.99 11.41 -5.95
N ASN A 322 3.00 11.70 -7.26
CA ASN A 322 4.14 12.35 -7.92
C ASN A 322 4.03 13.85 -7.73
#